data_AF-A0A6P0WY68-F1
#
_entry.id   AF-A0A6P0WY68-F1
#
_cell.length_a   1.000
_cell.length_b   1.000
_cell.length_c   1.000
_cell.angle_alpha   90.00
_cell.angle_beta   90.00
_cell.angle_gamma   90.00
#
_symmetry.space_group_name_H-M   'P 1'
#
loop_
_entity.id
_entity.type
_entity.pdbx_description
1 polymer ?
#
loop_
_entity_poly.entity_id
_entity_poly.type
_entity_poly.pdbx_seq_one_letter_code
_entity_poly.pdbx_strand_id
1 'polypeptide(L)'
;MLETLTKRKGATEGKVVIFEYERWLSWLALLNRATLTIFCGCLMLLGGLIYPWYQLPSLTGSSFGINSLLMNFPRLMVAPLSLTLFLVIVWGFQKLARWLLWGGLLIPLLFPYFVHTWLPDVSYLSTAYYQQGRQAGAFSENHLPEVQAQWKQNIILEPVAPIRSLANLSLSDSRFFQLSAGDRLVQEGLGYKASFLAFTHKGWELTMIGIIITLLGFYLKDGLGTFIADLKWVALFATLLFSCILFSIIGTNIINYNLDVWFAQGQYQRVVETSQKLQFWYPPLKADEAFLKRLGEAQFYGNQELTALNYFIKGLEQYRGGNLGQAQVDFQAAWELQPDFIPVRGYLASVLINQG
;
A
#
# COMPACT_ATOMS: atom_id res chain seq x y z
N MET A 1 -59.54 7.29 57.32
CA MET A 1 -58.85 8.08 56.27
C MET A 1 -57.32 8.12 56.41
N LEU A 2 -56.72 7.31 57.30
CA LEU A 2 -55.26 7.22 57.53
C LEU A 2 -54.67 5.84 57.18
N GLU A 3 -55.49 4.90 56.71
CA GLU A 3 -55.07 3.53 56.38
C GLU A 3 -54.73 3.32 54.90
N THR A 4 -54.98 4.33 54.06
CA THR A 4 -54.71 4.27 52.61
C THR A 4 -53.38 4.92 52.20
N LEU A 5 -52.62 5.50 53.13
CA LEU A 5 -51.32 6.15 52.83
C LEU A 5 -50.09 5.26 53.11
N THR A 6 -50.22 4.19 53.90
CA THR A 6 -49.10 3.26 54.18
C THR A 6 -48.91 2.20 53.11
N LYS A 7 -49.91 1.93 52.26
CA LYS A 7 -49.80 0.93 51.17
C LYS A 7 -49.15 1.45 49.88
N ARG A 8 -48.92 2.76 49.74
CA ARG A 8 -48.27 3.35 48.56
C ARG A 8 -46.75 3.51 48.66
N LYS A 9 -46.14 3.42 49.85
CA LYS A 9 -44.68 3.52 50.01
C LYS A 9 -43.92 2.23 49.67
N GLY A 10 -44.49 1.05 49.95
CA GLY A 10 -43.84 -0.23 49.64
C GLY A 10 -43.84 -0.64 48.16
N ALA A 11 -44.74 -0.09 47.33
CA ALA A 11 -44.83 -0.43 45.92
C ALA A 11 -43.83 0.35 45.03
N THR A 12 -43.37 1.52 45.48
CA THR A 12 -42.33 2.30 44.81
C THR A 12 -40.93 1.82 45.17
N GLU A 13 -40.67 1.46 46.43
CA GLU A 13 -39.35 0.95 46.85
C GLU A 13 -39.03 -0.40 46.20
N GLY A 14 -40.01 -1.31 46.07
CA GLY A 14 -39.81 -2.59 45.37
C GLY A 14 -39.51 -2.45 43.87
N LYS A 15 -40.08 -1.44 43.19
CA LYS A 15 -39.81 -1.19 41.77
C LYS A 15 -38.42 -0.58 41.52
N VAL A 16 -37.92 0.25 42.45
CA VAL A 16 -36.59 0.84 42.34
C VAL A 16 -35.50 -0.23 42.51
N VAL A 17 -35.67 -1.15 43.48
CA VAL A 17 -34.69 -2.23 43.71
C VAL A 17 -34.63 -3.24 42.55
N ILE A 18 -35.78 -3.57 41.94
CA ILE A 18 -35.82 -4.46 40.77
C ILE A 18 -35.14 -3.80 39.56
N PHE A 19 -35.36 -2.49 39.37
CA PHE A 19 -34.73 -1.74 38.28
C PHE A 19 -33.21 -1.63 38.42
N GLU A 20 -32.69 -1.47 39.65
CA GLU A 20 -31.25 -1.48 39.90
C GLU A 20 -30.61 -2.86 39.71
N TYR A 21 -31.31 -3.94 40.07
CA TYR A 21 -30.83 -5.31 39.88
C TYR A 21 -30.77 -5.73 38.39
N GLU A 22 -31.79 -5.38 37.59
CA GLU A 22 -31.76 -5.60 36.13
C GLU A 22 -30.68 -4.76 35.44
N ARG A 23 -30.45 -3.54 35.93
CA ARG A 23 -29.35 -2.70 35.48
C ARG A 23 -28.00 -3.34 35.83
N TRP A 24 -27.83 -3.89 37.03
CA TRP A 24 -26.59 -4.55 37.45
C TRP A 24 -26.33 -5.86 36.68
N LEU A 25 -27.36 -6.68 36.44
CA LEU A 25 -27.26 -7.88 35.61
C LEU A 25 -26.94 -7.56 34.15
N SER A 26 -27.48 -6.47 33.60
CA SER A 26 -27.10 -6.02 32.25
C SER A 26 -25.65 -5.52 32.19
N TRP A 27 -25.10 -4.95 33.27
CA TRP A 27 -23.66 -4.68 33.40
C TRP A 27 -22.81 -5.95 33.43
N LEU A 28 -23.24 -7.00 34.14
CA LEU A 28 -22.54 -8.30 34.09
C LEU A 28 -22.65 -8.99 32.73
N ALA A 29 -23.76 -8.81 32.01
CA ALA A 29 -23.90 -9.31 30.64
C ALA A 29 -22.91 -8.63 29.66
N LEU A 30 -22.39 -7.44 29.98
CA LEU A 30 -21.29 -6.81 29.23
C LEU A 30 -19.95 -7.57 29.41
N LEU A 31 -19.79 -8.37 30.46
CA LEU A 31 -18.63 -9.26 30.66
C LEU A 31 -18.75 -10.58 29.88
N ASN A 32 -19.76 -10.74 29.02
CA ASN A 32 -19.80 -11.87 28.11
C ASN A 32 -18.53 -11.88 27.24
N ARG A 33 -17.93 -13.07 27.08
CA ARG A 33 -16.72 -13.31 26.27
C ARG A 33 -16.81 -12.66 24.89
N ALA A 34 -17.97 -12.72 24.24
CA ALA A 34 -18.19 -12.07 22.93
C ALA A 34 -18.03 -10.54 23.01
N THR A 35 -18.68 -9.90 23.99
CA THR A 35 -18.61 -8.45 24.20
C THR A 35 -17.20 -7.98 24.56
N LEU A 36 -16.49 -8.72 25.42
CA LEU A 36 -15.08 -8.43 25.74
C LEU A 36 -14.16 -8.55 24.52
N THR A 37 -14.41 -9.55 23.67
CA THR A 37 -13.65 -9.74 22.42
C THR A 37 -13.89 -8.58 21.47
N ILE A 38 -15.15 -8.17 21.27
CA ILE A 38 -15.51 -6.99 20.46
C ILE A 38 -14.82 -5.72 21.01
N PHE A 39 -14.87 -5.51 22.33
CA PHE A 39 -14.23 -4.35 22.96
C PHE A 39 -12.71 -4.32 22.76
N CYS A 40 -12.03 -5.47 22.91
CA CYS A 40 -10.61 -5.60 22.63
C CYS A 40 -10.29 -5.25 21.16
N GLY A 41 -11.09 -5.76 20.22
CA GLY A 41 -10.98 -5.41 18.80
C GLY A 41 -11.14 -3.91 18.54
N CYS A 42 -12.10 -3.25 19.19
CA CYS A 42 -12.28 -1.81 19.11
C CYS A 42 -11.09 -1.02 19.66
N LEU A 43 -10.48 -1.45 20.78
CA LEU A 43 -9.27 -0.82 21.31
C LEU A 43 -8.10 -0.94 20.33
N MET A 44 -7.93 -2.09 19.67
CA MET A 44 -6.90 -2.28 18.65
C MET A 44 -7.16 -1.39 17.43
N LEU A 45 -8.42 -1.22 17.01
CA LEU A 45 -8.79 -0.30 15.94
C LEU A 45 -8.49 1.16 16.28
N LEU A 46 -8.76 1.58 17.52
CA LEU A 46 -8.35 2.91 18.01
C LEU A 46 -6.82 3.06 18.00
N GLY A 47 -6.08 2.01 18.37
CA GLY A 47 -4.61 1.98 18.19
C GLY A 47 -4.19 2.14 16.72
N GLY A 48 -4.89 1.46 15.81
CA GLY A 48 -4.73 1.58 14.36
C GLY A 48 -4.96 3.00 13.84
N LEU A 49 -5.80 3.79 14.53
CA LEU A 49 -6.04 5.20 14.24
C LEU A 49 -5.01 6.15 14.84
N ILE A 50 -4.22 5.73 15.81
CA ILE A 50 -3.21 6.59 16.44
C ILE A 50 -1.90 6.50 15.65
N TYR A 51 -1.49 5.28 15.28
CA TYR A 51 -0.25 5.03 14.58
C TYR A 51 -0.39 5.17 13.06
N PRO A 52 0.65 5.63 12.35
CA PRO A 52 0.65 5.64 10.89
C PRO A 52 0.58 4.21 10.35
N TRP A 53 0.01 4.07 9.16
CA TRP A 53 0.01 2.79 8.42
C TRP A 53 1.32 2.59 7.66
N TYR A 54 1.85 3.68 7.12
CA TYR A 54 3.01 3.68 6.26
C TYR A 54 3.83 4.93 6.49
N GLN A 55 5.16 4.79 6.60
CA GLN A 55 6.04 5.92 6.86
C GLN A 55 7.37 5.73 6.14
N LEU A 56 7.64 6.62 5.19
CA LEU A 56 8.97 6.82 4.64
C LEU A 56 9.77 7.78 5.51
N PRO A 57 11.12 7.80 5.41
CA PRO A 57 11.93 8.82 6.05
C PRO A 57 11.41 10.23 5.69
N SER A 58 11.17 11.06 6.71
CA SER A 58 10.43 12.33 6.56
C SER A 58 11.14 13.31 5.62
N LEU A 59 12.46 13.39 5.70
CA LEU A 59 13.29 14.23 4.83
C LEU A 59 13.08 13.86 3.35
N THR A 60 13.14 12.57 3.02
CA THR A 60 12.91 12.06 1.67
C THR A 60 11.52 12.39 1.17
N GLY A 61 10.50 12.16 2.00
CA GLY A 61 9.12 12.45 1.65
C GLY A 61 8.94 13.91 1.23
N SER A 62 9.52 14.85 1.99
CA SER A 62 9.49 16.27 1.65
C SER A 62 10.29 16.63 0.39
N SER A 63 11.49 16.06 0.22
CA SER A 63 12.35 16.35 -0.95
C SER A 63 11.75 15.84 -2.27
N PHE A 64 11.00 14.75 -2.22
CA PHE A 64 10.31 14.19 -3.38
C PHE A 64 8.87 14.70 -3.53
N GLY A 65 8.41 15.63 -2.68
CA GLY A 65 7.08 16.21 -2.76
C GLY A 65 5.95 15.21 -2.44
N ILE A 66 6.25 14.12 -1.73
CA ILE A 66 5.25 13.12 -1.39
C ILE A 66 4.27 13.70 -0.38
N ASN A 67 2.99 13.69 -0.74
CA ASN A 67 1.94 14.09 0.17
C ASN A 67 1.73 13.02 1.28
N SER A 68 2.08 13.36 2.51
CA SER A 68 1.93 12.49 3.68
C SER A 68 0.47 12.14 3.99
N LEU A 69 -0.50 12.96 3.54
CA LEU A 69 -1.92 12.66 3.66
C LEU A 69 -2.32 11.46 2.80
N LEU A 70 -1.77 11.31 1.59
CA LEU A 70 -2.10 10.19 0.71
C LEU A 70 -1.62 8.86 1.29
N MET A 71 -0.41 8.83 1.87
CA MET A 71 0.14 7.64 2.53
C MET A 71 -0.69 7.20 3.76
N ASN A 72 -1.35 8.16 4.42
CA ASN A 72 -2.19 7.91 5.59
C ASN A 72 -3.69 7.97 5.28
N PHE A 73 -4.10 8.08 4.01
CA PHE A 73 -5.51 8.17 3.64
C PHE A 73 -6.34 6.96 4.12
N PRO A 74 -5.85 5.70 4.05
CA PRO A 74 -6.60 4.56 4.57
C PRO A 74 -6.88 4.65 6.07
N ARG A 75 -6.00 5.29 6.86
CA ARG A 75 -6.23 5.56 8.28
C ARG A 75 -7.51 6.39 8.50
N LEU A 76 -7.78 7.36 7.62
CA LEU A 76 -9.01 8.15 7.67
C LEU A 76 -10.26 7.30 7.40
N MET A 77 -10.15 6.24 6.60
CA MET A 77 -11.23 5.29 6.35
C MET A 77 -11.50 4.36 7.55
N VAL A 78 -10.52 4.14 8.42
CA VAL A 78 -10.67 3.35 9.65
C VAL A 78 -11.46 4.12 10.73
N ALA A 79 -11.44 5.46 10.67
CA ALA A 79 -12.11 6.31 11.65
C ALA A 79 -13.63 6.10 11.67
N PRO A 80 -14.35 6.15 10.52
CA PRO A 80 -15.77 5.84 10.50
C PRO A 80 -16.04 4.38 10.84
N LEU A 81 -15.15 3.43 10.51
CA LEU A 81 -15.30 2.03 10.94
C LEU A 81 -15.29 1.89 12.47
N SER A 82 -14.35 2.56 13.14
CA SER A 82 -14.24 2.55 14.60
C SER A 82 -15.43 3.23 15.27
N LEU A 83 -15.89 4.36 14.72
CA LEU A 83 -17.06 5.09 15.21
C LEU A 83 -18.36 4.29 15.02
N THR A 84 -18.57 3.71 13.84
CA THR A 84 -19.76 2.90 13.55
C THR A 84 -19.82 1.64 14.41
N LEU A 85 -18.68 1.01 14.70
CA LEU A 85 -18.59 -0.09 15.65
C LEU A 85 -19.02 0.31 17.06
N PHE A 86 -18.56 1.46 17.55
CA PHE A 86 -18.98 1.97 18.84
C PHE A 86 -20.51 2.19 18.89
N LEU A 87 -21.08 2.81 17.85
CA LEU A 87 -22.53 3.01 17.75
C LEU A 87 -23.30 1.69 17.67
N VAL A 88 -22.77 0.67 16.99
CA VAL A 88 -23.39 -0.65 16.91
C VAL A 88 -23.42 -1.34 18.27
N ILE A 89 -22.37 -1.22 19.08
CA ILE A 89 -22.34 -1.79 20.44
C ILE A 89 -23.48 -1.19 21.28
N VAL A 90 -23.74 0.11 21.11
CA VAL A 90 -24.77 0.84 21.88
C VAL A 90 -26.19 0.60 21.32
N TRP A 91 -26.35 0.52 19.99
CA TRP A 91 -27.68 0.51 19.33
C TRP A 91 -28.09 -0.84 18.74
N GLY A 92 -27.23 -1.86 18.78
CA GLY A 92 -27.60 -3.25 18.45
C GLY A 92 -27.64 -3.61 16.96
N PHE A 93 -27.13 -2.80 16.04
CA PHE A 93 -27.12 -3.06 14.59
C PHE A 93 -26.04 -4.07 14.13
N GLN A 94 -26.08 -5.29 14.66
CA GLN A 94 -25.01 -6.29 14.51
C GLN A 94 -24.76 -6.71 13.05
N LYS A 95 -25.82 -6.88 12.24
CA LYS A 95 -25.69 -7.28 10.84
C LYS A 95 -24.89 -6.24 10.03
N LEU A 96 -25.26 -4.97 10.12
CA LEU A 96 -24.58 -3.89 9.40
C LEU A 96 -23.10 -3.78 9.79
N ALA A 97 -22.79 -3.93 11.07
CA ALA A 97 -21.42 -3.88 11.56
C ALA A 97 -20.53 -4.99 11.02
N ARG A 98 -21.05 -6.23 10.93
CA ARG A 98 -20.30 -7.33 10.31
C ARG A 98 -19.98 -7.04 8.85
N TRP A 99 -20.94 -6.52 8.10
CA TRP A 99 -20.71 -6.13 6.70
C TRP A 99 -19.70 -4.99 6.56
N LEU A 100 -19.78 -3.97 7.43
CA LEU A 100 -18.79 -2.90 7.49
C LEU A 100 -17.40 -3.43 7.86
N LEU A 101 -17.29 -4.37 8.79
CA LEU A 101 -16.02 -5.01 9.16
C LEU A 101 -15.44 -5.85 8.02
N TRP A 102 -16.25 -6.61 7.29
CA TRP A 102 -15.78 -7.37 6.13
C TRP A 102 -15.31 -6.45 4.99
N GLY A 103 -16.08 -5.41 4.67
CA GLY A 103 -15.63 -4.38 3.72
C GLY A 103 -14.38 -3.67 4.23
N GLY A 104 -14.34 -3.39 5.53
CA GLY A 104 -13.19 -2.80 6.22
C GLY A 104 -11.95 -3.69 6.19
N LEU A 105 -12.09 -5.01 6.19
CA LEU A 105 -10.97 -5.97 6.08
C LEU A 105 -10.31 -5.94 4.69
N LEU A 106 -11.08 -5.64 3.64
CA LEU A 106 -10.54 -5.50 2.29
C LEU A 106 -9.62 -4.28 2.17
N ILE A 107 -9.84 -3.22 2.94
CA ILE A 107 -9.02 -2.00 2.90
C ILE A 107 -7.54 -2.28 3.25
N PRO A 108 -7.18 -2.83 4.43
CA PRO A 108 -5.79 -3.14 4.75
C PRO A 108 -5.21 -4.25 3.88
N LEU A 109 -6.02 -5.19 3.39
CA LEU A 109 -5.55 -6.24 2.47
C LEU A 109 -5.20 -5.67 1.09
N LEU A 110 -5.95 -4.69 0.59
CA LEU A 110 -5.67 -4.06 -0.71
C LEU A 110 -4.74 -2.85 -0.61
N PHE A 111 -4.33 -2.47 0.60
CA PHE A 111 -3.44 -1.34 0.80
C PHE A 111 -2.09 -1.48 0.09
N PRO A 112 -1.39 -2.63 0.12
CA PRO A 112 -0.15 -2.81 -0.63
C PRO A 112 -0.35 -2.61 -2.14
N TYR A 113 -1.44 -3.15 -2.68
CA TYR A 113 -1.82 -2.97 -4.09
C TYR A 113 -2.09 -1.49 -4.39
N PHE A 114 -2.81 -0.80 -3.50
CA PHE A 114 -3.10 0.61 -3.66
C PHE A 114 -1.83 1.46 -3.68
N VAL A 115 -0.91 1.24 -2.75
CA VAL A 115 0.38 1.96 -2.73
C VAL A 115 1.20 1.64 -3.98
N HIS A 116 1.25 0.37 -4.37
CA HIS A 116 2.01 -0.05 -5.53
C HIS A 116 1.48 0.56 -6.84
N THR A 117 0.16 0.52 -7.06
CA THR A 117 -0.48 0.91 -8.31
C THR A 117 -0.79 2.40 -8.39
N TRP A 118 -1.30 3.01 -7.31
CA TRP A 118 -1.82 4.38 -7.34
C TRP A 118 -0.88 5.41 -6.73
N LEU A 119 0.16 4.97 -5.99
CA LEU A 119 1.20 5.83 -5.43
C LEU A 119 2.59 5.37 -5.91
N PRO A 120 2.85 5.37 -7.23
CA PRO A 120 4.09 4.84 -7.80
C PRO A 120 5.34 5.51 -7.23
N ASP A 121 5.26 6.78 -6.84
CA ASP A 121 6.37 7.54 -6.24
C ASP A 121 6.77 6.99 -4.87
N VAL A 122 5.77 6.60 -4.06
CA VAL A 122 5.97 5.97 -2.76
C VAL A 122 6.55 4.57 -2.94
N SER A 123 6.02 3.81 -3.90
CA SER A 123 6.51 2.48 -4.27
C SER A 123 7.96 2.54 -4.80
N TYR A 124 8.30 3.56 -5.58
CA TYR A 124 9.66 3.83 -6.04
C TYR A 124 10.59 4.09 -4.86
N LEU A 125 10.26 5.06 -4.02
CA LEU A 125 11.17 5.45 -2.94
C LEU A 125 11.34 4.35 -1.90
N SER A 126 10.26 3.68 -1.48
CA SER A 126 10.37 2.52 -0.57
C SER A 126 11.27 1.43 -1.14
N THR A 127 11.14 1.12 -2.43
CA THR A 127 12.00 0.12 -3.07
C THR A 127 13.46 0.58 -3.13
N ALA A 128 13.72 1.86 -3.37
CA ALA A 128 15.07 2.39 -3.51
C ALA A 128 15.78 2.36 -2.15
N TYR A 129 15.11 2.84 -1.10
CA TYR A 129 15.63 2.79 0.26
C TYR A 129 15.83 1.35 0.75
N TYR A 130 14.90 0.46 0.46
CA TYR A 130 15.02 -0.94 0.85
C TYR A 130 16.23 -1.60 0.18
N GLN A 131 16.44 -1.37 -1.12
CA GLN A 131 17.58 -1.92 -1.87
C GLN A 131 18.91 -1.33 -1.39
N GLN A 132 18.98 -0.01 -1.22
CA GLN A 132 20.18 0.67 -0.70
C GLN A 132 20.52 0.21 0.71
N GLY A 133 19.54 0.15 1.61
CA GLY A 133 19.74 -0.34 2.98
C GLY A 133 20.20 -1.79 3.01
N ARG A 134 19.66 -2.63 2.12
CA ARG A 134 20.13 -4.00 1.95
C ARG A 134 21.56 -4.10 1.42
N GLN A 135 21.93 -3.30 0.44
CA GLN A 135 23.29 -3.27 -0.11
C GLN A 135 24.29 -2.80 0.95
N ALA A 136 23.98 -1.70 1.65
CA ALA A 136 24.81 -1.20 2.75
C ALA A 136 24.93 -2.22 3.90
N GLY A 137 23.82 -2.89 4.26
CA GLY A 137 23.82 -3.95 5.26
C GLY A 137 24.69 -5.14 4.85
N ALA A 138 24.49 -5.67 3.64
CA ALA A 138 25.29 -6.77 3.11
C ALA A 138 26.77 -6.40 2.99
N PHE A 139 27.09 -5.18 2.56
CA PHE A 139 28.46 -4.69 2.52
C PHE A 139 29.08 -4.68 3.92
N SER A 140 28.37 -4.13 4.91
CA SER A 140 28.81 -4.07 6.31
C SER A 140 29.01 -5.46 6.92
N GLU A 141 28.10 -6.40 6.65
CA GLU A 141 28.19 -7.77 7.14
C GLU A 141 29.37 -8.53 6.52
N ASN A 142 29.57 -8.40 5.20
CA ASN A 142 30.63 -9.09 4.47
C ASN A 142 32.03 -8.54 4.77
N HIS A 143 32.14 -7.24 5.09
CA HIS A 143 33.41 -6.57 5.36
C HIS A 143 33.56 -6.17 6.84
N LEU A 144 32.80 -6.79 7.75
CA LEU A 144 32.77 -6.43 9.17
C LEU A 144 34.17 -6.38 9.84
N PRO A 145 35.12 -7.30 9.54
CA PRO A 145 36.48 -7.21 10.07
C PRO A 145 37.26 -5.98 9.54
N GLU A 146 37.05 -5.61 8.28
CA GLU A 146 37.70 -4.47 7.63
C GLU A 146 37.06 -3.15 8.10
N VAL A 147 35.74 -3.11 8.22
CA VAL A 147 34.97 -1.98 8.80
C VAL A 147 35.40 -1.72 10.24
N GLN A 148 35.61 -2.77 11.05
CA GLN A 148 36.13 -2.66 12.41
C GLN A 148 37.59 -2.19 12.44
N ALA A 149 38.44 -2.68 11.53
CA ALA A 149 39.83 -2.25 11.42
C ALA A 149 39.98 -0.80 10.90
N GLN A 150 39.01 -0.34 10.12
CA GLN A 150 39.01 0.96 9.44
C GLN A 150 37.99 1.94 10.04
N TRP A 151 37.65 1.83 11.34
CA TRP A 151 36.53 2.53 11.99
C TRP A 151 36.61 4.09 12.01
N LYS A 152 37.55 4.69 11.25
CA LYS A 152 37.72 6.13 11.01
C LYS A 152 38.08 6.49 9.57
N GLN A 153 38.06 5.54 8.63
CA GLN A 153 38.36 5.79 7.21
C GLN A 153 37.06 5.78 6.39
N ASN A 154 37.03 6.57 5.32
CA ASN A 154 35.91 6.61 4.40
C ASN A 154 35.83 5.27 3.66
N ILE A 155 34.80 4.49 3.99
CA ILE A 155 34.50 3.24 3.31
C ILE A 155 33.84 3.58 1.98
N ILE A 156 34.44 3.13 0.88
CA ILE A 156 33.87 3.29 -0.46
C ILE A 156 32.74 2.26 -0.59
N LEU A 157 31.50 2.74 -0.55
CA LEU A 157 30.33 1.91 -0.83
C LEU A 157 30.24 1.62 -2.32
N GLU A 158 29.55 0.52 -2.67
CA GLU A 158 29.19 0.26 -4.06
C GLU A 158 28.39 1.44 -4.63
N PRO A 159 28.58 1.77 -5.93
CA PRO A 159 27.84 2.84 -6.58
C PRO A 159 26.34 2.63 -6.42
N VAL A 160 25.63 3.70 -6.04
CA VAL A 160 24.18 3.65 -5.86
C VAL A 160 23.54 3.43 -7.22
N ALA A 161 22.77 2.34 -7.35
CA ALA A 161 21.99 2.04 -8.54
C ALA A 161 20.50 2.38 -8.31
N PRO A 162 19.87 3.15 -9.21
CA PRO A 162 18.44 3.43 -9.15
C PRO A 162 17.59 2.22 -9.56
N ILE A 163 16.29 2.26 -9.25
CA ILE A 163 15.37 1.17 -9.58
C ILE A 163 15.06 1.16 -11.07
N ARG A 164 15.23 -0.01 -11.67
CA ARG A 164 14.98 -0.22 -13.10
C ARG A 164 13.51 -0.49 -13.43
N SER A 165 12.75 -1.07 -12.51
CA SER A 165 11.35 -1.41 -12.79
C SER A 165 10.51 -1.50 -11.52
N LEU A 166 9.31 -0.92 -11.59
CA LEU A 166 8.24 -1.17 -10.64
C LEU A 166 7.29 -2.27 -11.13
N ALA A 167 7.11 -2.39 -12.44
CA ALA A 167 6.18 -3.30 -13.11
C ALA A 167 6.91 -4.51 -13.74
N ASN A 168 7.61 -5.29 -12.90
CA ASN A 168 8.44 -6.41 -13.33
C ASN A 168 7.67 -7.68 -13.77
N LEU A 169 6.34 -7.68 -13.62
CA LEU A 169 5.54 -8.85 -13.93
C LEU A 169 5.46 -9.00 -15.45
N SER A 170 6.31 -9.85 -16.03
CA SER A 170 6.31 -10.12 -17.47
C SER A 170 5.58 -11.43 -17.79
N LEU A 171 4.62 -11.36 -18.72
CA LEU A 171 3.86 -12.51 -19.23
C LEU A 171 4.56 -13.25 -20.38
N SER A 172 5.77 -12.85 -20.76
CA SER A 172 6.46 -13.42 -21.93
C SER A 172 6.79 -14.90 -21.80
N ASP A 173 6.68 -15.46 -20.59
CA ASP A 173 7.00 -16.83 -20.29
C ASP A 173 5.76 -17.67 -19.98
N SER A 174 5.60 -18.81 -20.67
CA SER A 174 4.60 -19.85 -20.39
C SER A 174 4.55 -20.28 -18.91
N ARG A 175 5.66 -20.06 -18.16
CA ARG A 175 5.78 -20.30 -16.73
C ARG A 175 4.88 -19.40 -15.87
N PHE A 176 4.25 -18.36 -16.43
CA PHE A 176 3.33 -17.49 -15.71
C PHE A 176 2.13 -18.22 -15.08
N PHE A 177 1.69 -19.34 -15.64
CA PHE A 177 0.56 -20.12 -15.09
C PHE A 177 0.98 -21.20 -14.08
N GLN A 178 2.26 -21.25 -13.69
CA GLN A 178 2.73 -22.19 -12.66
C GLN A 178 2.37 -21.67 -11.26
N LEU A 179 2.15 -22.59 -10.30
CA LEU A 179 1.85 -22.23 -8.91
C LEU A 179 2.92 -21.29 -8.30
N SER A 180 4.19 -21.44 -8.69
CA SER A 180 5.29 -20.54 -8.29
C SER A 180 5.17 -19.11 -8.81
N ALA A 181 4.36 -18.87 -9.85
CA ALA A 181 4.05 -17.54 -10.32
C ALA A 181 3.01 -16.84 -9.42
N GLY A 182 2.27 -17.59 -8.60
CA GLY A 182 1.34 -17.02 -7.61
C GLY A 182 2.06 -16.11 -6.62
N ASP A 183 3.23 -16.51 -6.13
CA ASP A 183 4.04 -15.68 -5.24
C ASP A 183 4.49 -14.39 -5.92
N ARG A 184 4.89 -14.46 -7.20
CA ARG A 184 5.22 -13.26 -7.99
C ARG A 184 4.02 -12.37 -8.20
N LEU A 185 2.84 -12.93 -8.47
CA LEU A 185 1.62 -12.14 -8.61
C LEU A 185 1.27 -11.41 -7.31
N VAL A 186 1.45 -12.06 -6.14
CA VAL A 186 1.20 -11.43 -4.84
C VAL A 186 2.25 -10.36 -4.55
N GLN A 187 3.54 -10.64 -4.76
CA GLN A 187 4.61 -9.69 -4.46
C GLN A 187 4.67 -8.55 -5.48
N GLU A 188 4.71 -8.86 -6.77
CA GLU A 188 4.90 -7.89 -7.86
C GLU A 188 3.58 -7.29 -8.35
N GLY A 189 2.50 -8.07 -8.41
CA GLY A 189 1.19 -7.59 -8.86
C GLY A 189 0.41 -6.89 -7.74
N LEU A 190 0.23 -7.53 -6.59
CA LEU A 190 -0.48 -6.97 -5.45
C LEU A 190 0.39 -6.10 -4.54
N GLY A 191 1.69 -5.96 -4.83
CA GLY A 191 2.56 -5.02 -4.12
C GLY A 191 3.03 -5.48 -2.74
N TYR A 192 2.88 -6.76 -2.38
CA TYR A 192 3.41 -7.34 -1.12
C TYR A 192 4.93 -7.56 -1.17
N LYS A 193 5.68 -6.59 -1.70
CA LYS A 193 7.14 -6.63 -1.76
C LYS A 193 7.72 -6.44 -0.36
N ALA A 194 8.90 -7.03 -0.12
CA ALA A 194 9.64 -6.77 1.12
C ALA A 194 9.94 -5.28 1.32
N SER A 195 10.13 -4.53 0.23
CA SER A 195 10.28 -3.07 0.28
C SER A 195 9.06 -2.36 0.83
N PHE A 196 7.85 -2.81 0.51
CA PHE A 196 6.64 -2.26 1.10
C PHE A 196 6.56 -2.57 2.60
N LEU A 197 6.72 -3.85 2.96
CA LEU A 197 6.63 -4.32 4.35
C LEU A 197 7.69 -3.71 5.27
N ALA A 198 8.84 -3.31 4.75
CA ALA A 198 9.88 -2.64 5.53
C ALA A 198 9.45 -1.26 6.08
N PHE A 199 8.47 -0.61 5.46
CA PHE A 199 7.96 0.70 5.87
C PHE A 199 6.51 0.66 6.36
N THR A 200 5.91 -0.53 6.47
CA THR A 200 4.64 -0.69 7.16
C THR A 200 4.83 -0.49 8.66
N HIS A 201 3.90 0.26 9.26
CA HIS A 201 3.91 0.54 10.68
C HIS A 201 2.76 -0.15 11.41
N LYS A 202 2.83 -0.11 12.75
CA LYS A 202 1.87 -0.73 13.67
C LYS A 202 0.42 -0.37 13.39
N GLY A 203 0.13 0.80 12.80
CA GLY A 203 -1.24 1.21 12.52
C GLY A 203 -1.97 0.24 11.59
N TRP A 204 -1.28 -0.27 10.57
CA TRP A 204 -1.83 -1.22 9.60
C TRP A 204 -2.09 -2.59 10.26
N GLU A 205 -1.11 -3.12 10.98
CA GLU A 205 -1.20 -4.39 11.70
C GLU A 205 -2.31 -4.37 12.77
N LEU A 206 -2.33 -3.33 13.61
CA LEU A 206 -3.35 -3.16 14.66
C LEU A 206 -4.75 -3.06 14.09
N THR A 207 -4.91 -2.41 12.93
CA THR A 207 -6.21 -2.36 12.25
C THR A 207 -6.64 -3.74 11.76
N MET A 208 -5.75 -4.50 11.11
CA MET A 208 -6.07 -5.86 10.68
C MET A 208 -6.47 -6.75 11.85
N ILE A 209 -5.66 -6.76 12.91
CA ILE A 209 -5.92 -7.54 14.14
C ILE A 209 -7.25 -7.10 14.77
N GLY A 210 -7.48 -5.78 14.87
CA GLY A 210 -8.70 -5.24 15.45
C GLY A 210 -9.96 -5.65 14.67
N ILE A 211 -9.93 -5.59 13.34
CA ILE A 211 -11.05 -6.04 12.49
C ILE A 211 -11.31 -7.54 12.70
N ILE A 212 -10.26 -8.37 12.66
CA ILE A 212 -10.36 -9.83 12.81
C ILE A 212 -10.94 -10.20 14.18
N ILE A 213 -10.40 -9.62 15.26
CA ILE A 213 -10.88 -9.86 16.63
C ILE A 213 -12.34 -9.42 16.77
N THR A 214 -12.71 -8.28 16.20
CA THR A 214 -14.08 -7.78 16.28
C THR A 214 -15.06 -8.69 15.53
N LEU A 215 -14.69 -9.16 14.32
CA LEU A 215 -15.47 -10.15 13.56
C LEU A 215 -15.65 -11.44 14.37
N LEU A 216 -14.57 -11.97 14.96
CA LEU A 216 -14.61 -13.13 15.85
C LEU A 216 -15.58 -12.92 17.00
N GLY A 217 -15.55 -11.75 17.65
CA GLY A 217 -16.47 -11.40 18.72
C GLY A 217 -17.94 -11.43 18.29
N PHE A 218 -18.27 -10.91 17.10
CA PHE A 218 -19.63 -11.00 16.55
C PHE A 218 -20.05 -12.45 16.25
N TYR A 219 -19.16 -13.27 15.67
CA TYR A 219 -19.50 -14.66 15.34
C TYR A 219 -19.54 -15.60 16.54
N LEU A 220 -18.82 -15.27 17.62
CA LEU A 220 -19.00 -15.94 18.91
C LEU A 220 -20.39 -15.70 19.50
N LYS A 221 -21.01 -14.56 19.19
CA LYS A 221 -22.38 -14.23 19.64
C LYS A 221 -23.45 -14.86 18.75
N ASP A 222 -23.29 -14.77 17.43
CA ASP A 222 -24.32 -15.15 16.45
C ASP A 222 -24.20 -16.61 15.95
N GLY A 223 -23.08 -17.28 16.25
CA GLY A 223 -22.81 -18.67 15.88
C GLY A 223 -22.23 -18.86 14.47
N LEU A 224 -21.78 -20.10 14.21
CA LEU A 224 -21.07 -20.51 12.99
C LEU A 224 -21.93 -20.37 11.72
N GLY A 225 -23.24 -20.58 11.82
CA GLY A 225 -24.16 -20.49 10.67
C GLY A 225 -24.15 -19.09 10.04
N THR A 226 -24.16 -18.04 10.86
CA THR A 226 -24.06 -16.66 10.39
C THR A 226 -22.70 -16.38 9.76
N PHE A 227 -21.61 -16.93 10.31
CA PHE A 227 -20.28 -16.82 9.72
C PHE A 227 -20.21 -17.40 8.31
N ILE A 228 -20.69 -18.63 8.13
CA ILE A 228 -20.69 -19.29 6.82
C ILE A 228 -21.55 -18.51 5.82
N ALA A 229 -22.69 -17.97 6.25
CA ALA A 229 -23.56 -17.17 5.39
C ALA A 229 -22.88 -15.88 4.91
N ASP A 230 -22.26 -15.13 5.80
CA ASP A 230 -21.53 -13.91 5.46
C ASP A 230 -20.30 -14.23 4.58
N LEU A 231 -19.54 -15.28 4.91
CA LEU A 231 -18.36 -15.71 4.17
C LEU A 231 -18.67 -16.05 2.71
N LYS A 232 -19.80 -16.69 2.42
CA LYS A 232 -20.21 -17.00 1.03
C LYS A 232 -20.32 -15.75 0.18
N TRP A 233 -20.94 -14.70 0.71
CA TRP A 233 -21.09 -13.45 -0.01
C TRP A 233 -19.77 -12.68 -0.10
N VAL A 234 -19.02 -12.61 0.99
CA VAL A 234 -17.69 -11.97 0.99
C VAL A 234 -16.78 -12.65 -0.02
N ALA A 235 -16.78 -13.98 -0.08
CA ALA A 235 -16.01 -14.74 -1.07
C ALA A 235 -16.41 -14.41 -2.50
N LEU A 236 -17.71 -14.27 -2.78
CA LEU A 236 -18.20 -13.86 -4.10
C LEU A 236 -17.69 -12.47 -4.50
N PHE A 237 -17.85 -11.48 -3.61
CA PHE A 237 -17.40 -10.10 -3.86
C PHE A 237 -15.87 -10.02 -3.95
N ALA A 238 -15.15 -10.71 -3.07
CA ALA A 238 -13.70 -10.77 -3.12
C ALA A 238 -13.22 -11.40 -4.43
N THR A 239 -13.84 -12.51 -4.87
CA THR A 239 -13.48 -13.15 -6.14
C THR A 239 -13.69 -12.22 -7.33
N LEU A 240 -14.81 -11.48 -7.36
CA LEU A 240 -15.07 -10.49 -8.41
C LEU A 240 -14.03 -9.37 -8.38
N LEU A 241 -13.73 -8.83 -7.20
CA LEU A 241 -12.75 -7.76 -7.01
C LEU A 241 -11.33 -8.21 -7.43
N PHE A 242 -10.90 -9.39 -6.99
CA PHE A 242 -9.63 -9.98 -7.39
C PHE A 242 -9.58 -10.28 -8.88
N SER A 243 -10.69 -10.71 -9.49
CA SER A 243 -10.76 -10.92 -10.95
C SER A 243 -10.60 -9.60 -11.70
N CYS A 244 -11.20 -8.51 -11.24
CA CYS A 244 -11.00 -7.17 -11.82
C CYS A 244 -9.56 -6.70 -11.71
N ILE A 245 -8.93 -6.87 -10.54
CA ILE A 245 -7.51 -6.53 -10.33
C ILE A 245 -6.61 -7.36 -11.25
N LEU A 246 -6.84 -8.68 -11.31
CA LEU A 246 -6.08 -9.60 -12.14
C LEU A 246 -6.23 -9.24 -13.62
N PHE A 247 -7.45 -8.95 -14.07
CA PHE A 247 -7.71 -8.50 -15.43
C PHE A 247 -6.99 -7.19 -15.75
N SER A 248 -6.94 -6.25 -14.80
CA SER A 248 -6.18 -5.00 -14.94
C SER A 248 -4.67 -5.27 -15.10
N ILE A 249 -4.09 -6.16 -14.30
CA ILE A 249 -2.66 -6.49 -14.35
C ILE A 249 -2.30 -7.24 -15.64
N ILE A 250 -3.09 -8.25 -15.99
CA ILE A 250 -2.89 -9.05 -17.21
C ILE A 250 -3.12 -8.19 -18.46
N GLY A 251 -4.19 -7.41 -18.48
CA GLY A 251 -4.54 -6.52 -19.59
C GLY A 251 -3.42 -5.52 -19.89
N THR A 252 -2.87 -4.87 -18.86
CA THR A 252 -1.72 -3.98 -19.00
C THR A 252 -0.53 -4.70 -19.63
N ASN A 253 -0.25 -5.94 -19.21
CA ASN A 253 0.88 -6.71 -19.75
C ASN A 253 0.69 -7.11 -21.21
N ILE A 254 -0.51 -7.50 -21.61
CA ILE A 254 -0.83 -7.80 -23.01
C ILE A 254 -0.63 -6.55 -23.88
N ILE A 255 -1.11 -5.38 -23.41
CA ILE A 255 -0.90 -4.12 -24.11
C ILE A 255 0.60 -3.79 -24.17
N ASN A 256 1.32 -3.98 -23.05
CA ASN A 256 2.75 -3.73 -22.97
C ASN A 256 3.55 -4.57 -23.98
N TYR A 257 3.20 -5.83 -24.17
CA TYR A 257 3.79 -6.70 -25.19
C TYR A 257 3.48 -6.20 -26.62
N ASN A 258 2.23 -5.79 -26.88
CA ASN A 258 1.87 -5.24 -28.19
C ASN A 258 2.62 -3.94 -28.51
N LEU A 259 2.97 -3.14 -27.50
CA LEU A 259 3.81 -1.96 -27.69
C LEU A 259 5.20 -2.33 -28.21
N ASP A 260 5.80 -3.43 -27.75
CA ASP A 260 7.08 -3.93 -28.29
C ASP A 260 6.96 -4.36 -29.75
N VAL A 261 5.86 -5.04 -30.09
CA VAL A 261 5.59 -5.46 -31.47
C VAL A 261 5.42 -4.26 -32.40
N TRP A 262 4.63 -3.25 -31.99
CA TRP A 262 4.44 -2.03 -32.79
C TRP A 262 5.71 -1.20 -32.90
N PHE A 263 6.53 -1.17 -31.85
CA PHE A 263 7.84 -0.53 -31.87
C PHE A 263 8.75 -1.20 -32.91
N ALA A 264 8.84 -2.53 -32.89
CA ALA A 264 9.63 -3.29 -33.87
C ALA A 264 9.12 -3.12 -35.32
N GLN A 265 7.83 -2.87 -35.50
CA GLN A 265 7.22 -2.58 -36.80
C GLN A 265 7.42 -1.12 -37.27
N GLY A 266 8.07 -0.27 -36.46
CA GLY A 266 8.23 1.16 -36.77
C GLY A 266 6.95 1.98 -36.62
N GLN A 267 5.91 1.46 -35.97
CA GLN A 267 4.65 2.18 -35.71
C GLN A 267 4.77 3.11 -34.49
N TYR A 268 5.77 4.01 -34.51
CA TYR A 268 6.15 4.79 -33.33
C TYR A 268 5.04 5.69 -32.79
N GLN A 269 4.24 6.33 -33.65
CA GLN A 269 3.13 7.17 -33.21
C GLN A 269 2.11 6.36 -32.38
N ARG A 270 1.78 5.14 -32.81
CA ARG A 270 0.86 4.24 -32.11
C ARG A 270 1.41 3.82 -30.75
N VAL A 271 2.73 3.58 -30.67
CA VAL A 271 3.41 3.27 -29.42
C VAL A 271 3.30 4.44 -28.46
N VAL A 272 3.55 5.67 -28.90
CA VAL A 272 3.46 6.87 -28.05
C VAL A 272 2.04 7.07 -27.53
N GLU A 273 1.04 7.11 -28.41
CA GLU A 273 -0.36 7.35 -28.04
C GLU A 273 -0.89 6.29 -27.06
N THR A 274 -0.57 5.02 -27.32
CA THR A 274 -1.03 3.92 -26.47
C THR A 274 -0.28 3.89 -25.14
N SER A 275 1.02 4.21 -25.13
CA SER A 275 1.82 4.27 -23.90
C SER A 275 1.34 5.37 -22.96
N GLN A 276 1.00 6.55 -23.49
CA GLN A 276 0.45 7.66 -22.69
C GLN A 276 -0.90 7.28 -22.06
N LYS A 277 -1.78 6.64 -22.83
CA LYS A 277 -3.05 6.09 -22.29
C LYS A 277 -2.76 5.04 -21.22
N LEU A 278 -1.82 4.12 -21.48
CA LEU A 278 -1.50 3.05 -20.54
C LEU A 278 -0.92 3.58 -19.22
N GLN A 279 -0.10 4.63 -19.24
CA GLN A 279 0.41 5.29 -18.03
C GLN A 279 -0.70 5.94 -17.18
N PHE A 280 -1.82 6.33 -17.79
CA PHE A 280 -2.99 6.82 -17.05
C PHE A 280 -3.74 5.67 -16.35
N TRP A 281 -3.93 4.55 -17.05
CA TRP A 281 -4.63 3.37 -16.52
C TRP A 281 -3.80 2.55 -15.54
N TYR A 282 -2.48 2.54 -15.72
CA TYR A 282 -1.54 1.81 -14.88
C TYR A 282 -0.35 2.71 -14.54
N PRO A 283 -0.51 3.57 -13.51
CA PRO A 283 0.51 4.55 -13.10
C PRO A 283 1.92 4.00 -12.80
N PRO A 284 2.14 2.73 -12.38
CA PRO A 284 3.50 2.22 -12.14
C PRO A 284 4.44 2.33 -13.34
N LEU A 285 3.92 2.35 -14.57
CA LEU A 285 4.73 2.50 -15.78
C LEU A 285 5.36 3.90 -15.92
N LYS A 286 4.90 4.89 -15.15
CA LYS A 286 5.53 6.22 -15.09
C LYS A 286 6.90 6.19 -14.42
N ALA A 287 7.22 5.11 -13.70
CA ALA A 287 8.50 4.92 -13.03
C ALA A 287 9.21 3.62 -13.46
N ASP A 288 8.79 3.02 -14.57
CA ASP A 288 9.42 1.85 -15.15
C ASP A 288 10.43 2.25 -16.24
N GLU A 289 11.72 1.97 -16.02
CA GLU A 289 12.80 2.43 -16.90
C GLU A 289 12.67 1.87 -18.32
N ALA A 290 12.36 0.56 -18.45
CA ALA A 290 12.25 -0.10 -19.74
C ALA A 290 11.09 0.47 -20.56
N PHE A 291 9.93 0.67 -19.92
CA PHE A 291 8.78 1.29 -20.53
C PHE A 291 9.06 2.73 -20.98
N LEU A 292 9.66 3.54 -20.10
CA LEU A 292 10.00 4.94 -20.37
C LEU A 292 11.02 5.06 -21.49
N LYS A 293 12.03 4.19 -21.51
CA LYS A 293 13.04 4.15 -22.57
C LYS A 293 12.40 3.90 -23.93
N ARG A 294 11.58 2.86 -24.06
CA ARG A 294 10.87 2.56 -25.31
C ARG A 294 9.98 3.72 -25.75
N LEU A 295 9.27 4.34 -24.80
CA LEU A 295 8.42 5.48 -25.09
C LEU A 295 9.23 6.65 -25.65
N GLY A 296 10.34 7.05 -25.03
CA GLY A 296 11.11 8.19 -25.52
C GLY A 296 11.88 7.88 -26.82
N GLU A 297 12.35 6.65 -27.02
CA GLU A 297 12.86 6.22 -28.34
C GLU A 297 11.79 6.33 -29.42
N ALA A 298 10.55 5.91 -29.13
CA ALA A 298 9.44 6.05 -30.05
C ALA A 298 9.09 7.53 -30.31
N GLN A 299 9.17 8.40 -29.30
CA GLN A 299 8.98 9.85 -29.49
C GLN A 299 10.06 10.44 -30.39
N PHE A 300 11.32 10.05 -30.18
CA PHE A 300 12.46 10.50 -30.98
C PHE A 300 12.32 10.06 -32.45
N TYR A 301 12.09 8.77 -32.71
CA TYR A 301 11.92 8.27 -34.08
C TYR A 301 10.60 8.71 -34.73
N GLY A 302 9.61 9.06 -33.93
CA GLY A 302 8.35 9.64 -34.39
C GLY A 302 8.41 11.12 -34.74
N ASN A 303 9.60 11.75 -34.73
CA ASN A 303 9.80 13.18 -34.96
C ASN A 303 8.95 14.10 -34.04
N GLN A 304 8.73 13.68 -32.79
CA GLN A 304 8.10 14.55 -31.79
C GLN A 304 9.13 15.51 -31.19
N GLU A 305 8.65 16.65 -30.66
CA GLU A 305 9.51 17.62 -30.00
C GLU A 305 10.31 16.99 -28.85
N LEU A 306 11.50 17.55 -28.57
CA LEU A 306 12.34 17.11 -27.46
C LEU A 306 11.60 17.30 -26.13
N THR A 307 11.28 16.18 -25.46
CA THR A 307 10.61 16.17 -24.17
C THR A 307 11.62 15.93 -23.03
N ALA A 308 11.19 16.13 -21.79
CA ALA A 308 11.93 15.70 -20.59
C ALA A 308 12.36 14.23 -20.66
N LEU A 309 11.54 13.37 -21.29
CA LEU A 309 11.82 11.95 -21.47
C LEU A 309 13.05 11.69 -22.37
N ASN A 310 13.24 12.50 -23.41
CA ASN A 310 14.38 12.35 -24.31
C ASN A 310 15.70 12.68 -23.59
N TYR A 311 15.70 13.73 -22.76
CA TYR A 311 16.84 14.06 -21.90
C TYR A 311 17.08 12.98 -20.85
N PHE A 312 16.02 12.45 -20.23
CA PHE A 312 16.14 11.33 -19.31
C PHE A 312 16.83 10.12 -19.95
N ILE A 313 16.44 9.73 -21.17
CA ILE A 313 17.06 8.58 -21.87
C ILE A 313 18.54 8.84 -22.18
N LYS A 314 18.90 10.04 -22.66
CA LYS A 314 20.30 10.42 -22.86
C LYS A 314 21.10 10.31 -21.55
N GLY A 315 20.55 10.83 -20.46
CA GLY A 315 21.14 10.69 -19.13
C GLY A 315 21.32 9.23 -18.72
N LEU A 316 20.35 8.35 -19.00
CA LEU A 316 20.46 6.90 -18.75
C LEU A 316 21.62 6.27 -19.52
N GLU A 317 21.79 6.62 -20.78
CA GLU A 317 22.88 6.10 -21.62
C GLU A 317 24.24 6.55 -21.10
N GLN A 318 24.40 7.84 -20.78
CA GLN A 318 25.62 8.39 -20.21
C GLN A 318 25.95 7.78 -18.84
N TYR A 319 24.94 7.62 -17.99
CA TYR A 319 25.08 7.00 -16.67
C TYR A 319 25.55 5.54 -16.78
N ARG A 320 24.94 4.75 -17.68
CA ARG A 320 25.35 3.37 -17.96
C ARG A 320 26.74 3.28 -18.59
N GLY A 321 27.13 4.29 -19.37
CA GLY A 321 28.47 4.43 -19.94
C GLY A 321 29.52 4.93 -18.94
N GLY A 322 29.15 5.21 -17.69
CA GLY A 322 30.05 5.73 -16.65
C GLY A 322 30.38 7.22 -16.78
N ASN A 323 29.78 7.94 -17.73
CA ASN A 323 29.97 9.38 -17.90
C ASN A 323 29.02 10.17 -17.00
N LEU A 324 29.32 10.17 -15.69
CA LEU A 324 28.46 10.79 -14.68
C LEU A 324 28.27 12.29 -14.90
N GLY A 325 29.29 13.01 -15.39
CA GLY A 325 29.20 14.44 -15.67
C GLY A 325 28.15 14.77 -16.73
N GLN A 326 28.18 14.08 -17.87
CA GLN A 326 27.16 14.30 -18.91
C GLN A 326 25.79 13.79 -18.46
N ALA A 327 25.74 12.67 -17.73
CA ALA A 327 24.49 12.14 -17.18
C ALA A 327 23.80 13.17 -16.27
N GLN A 328 24.56 13.86 -15.41
CA GLN A 328 24.04 14.92 -14.56
C GLN A 328 23.40 16.04 -15.38
N VAL A 329 24.09 16.55 -16.41
CA VAL A 329 23.59 17.63 -17.28
C VAL A 329 22.27 17.21 -17.94
N ASP A 330 22.21 16.00 -18.49
CA ASP A 330 21.01 15.49 -19.16
C ASP A 330 19.85 15.28 -18.17
N PHE A 331 20.11 14.74 -16.98
CA PHE A 331 19.06 14.60 -15.95
C PHE A 331 18.60 15.93 -15.38
N GLN A 332 19.47 16.93 -15.23
CA GLN A 332 19.08 18.28 -14.82
C GLN A 332 18.16 18.92 -15.87
N ALA A 333 18.50 18.82 -17.16
CA ALA A 333 17.63 19.30 -18.24
C ALA A 333 16.25 18.59 -18.24
N ALA A 334 16.23 17.28 -18.01
CA ALA A 334 14.97 16.54 -17.86
C ALA A 334 14.14 17.02 -16.66
N TRP A 335 14.80 17.31 -15.53
CA TRP A 335 14.16 17.78 -14.31
C TRP A 335 13.61 19.21 -14.45
N GLU A 336 14.33 20.10 -15.11
CA GLU A 336 13.88 21.48 -15.38
C GLU A 336 12.62 21.51 -16.25
N LEU A 337 12.53 20.61 -17.23
CA LEU A 337 11.35 20.48 -18.10
C LEU A 337 10.16 19.83 -17.40
N GLN A 338 10.41 18.85 -16.53
CA GLN A 338 9.35 18.15 -15.79
C GLN A 338 9.80 17.88 -14.35
N PRO A 339 9.60 18.84 -13.43
CA PRO A 339 10.05 18.70 -12.05
C PRO A 339 9.49 17.47 -11.35
N ASP A 340 8.26 17.07 -11.65
CA ASP A 340 7.56 15.94 -11.01
C ASP A 340 7.95 14.56 -11.58
N PHE A 341 8.95 14.49 -12.47
CA PHE A 341 9.38 13.22 -13.05
C PHE A 341 10.28 12.45 -12.07
N ILE A 342 9.66 11.63 -11.21
CA ILE A 342 10.33 10.96 -10.07
C ILE A 342 11.56 10.12 -10.45
N PRO A 343 11.56 9.28 -11.51
CA PRO A 343 12.77 8.59 -11.95
C PRO A 343 13.94 9.54 -12.18
N VAL A 344 13.73 10.70 -12.82
CA VAL A 344 14.80 11.68 -13.06
C VAL A 344 15.43 12.11 -11.74
N ARG A 345 14.63 12.43 -10.71
CA ARG A 345 15.15 12.81 -9.39
C ARG A 345 15.96 11.68 -8.75
N GLY A 346 15.49 10.43 -8.85
CA GLY A 346 16.18 9.27 -8.31
C GLY A 346 17.51 8.98 -9.01
N TYR A 347 17.55 9.08 -10.34
CA TYR A 347 18.78 8.91 -11.12
C TYR A 347 19.75 10.07 -10.89
N LEU A 348 19.26 11.32 -10.87
CA LEU A 348 20.08 12.50 -10.57
C LEU A 348 20.71 12.40 -9.16
N ALA A 349 19.93 11.99 -8.15
CA ALA A 349 20.47 11.76 -6.81
C ALA A 349 21.56 10.69 -6.82
N SER A 350 21.36 9.59 -7.57
CA SER A 350 22.36 8.52 -7.69
C SER A 350 23.63 9.00 -8.40
N VAL A 351 23.49 9.84 -9.44
CA VAL A 351 24.63 10.45 -10.15
C VAL A 351 25.44 11.34 -9.21
N LEU A 352 24.78 12.24 -8.50
CA LEU A 352 25.42 13.16 -7.57
C LEU A 352 26.15 12.40 -6.45
N ILE A 353 25.51 11.40 -5.85
CA ILE A 353 26.15 10.56 -4.81
C ILE A 353 27.40 9.85 -5.36
N ASN A 354 27.33 9.33 -6.60
CA ASN A 354 28.46 8.61 -7.21
C ASN A 354 29.59 9.54 -7.67
N GLN A 355 29.34 10.84 -7.81
CA GLN A 355 30.38 11.84 -8.14
C GLN A 355 31.18 12.30 -6.91
N GLY A 356 30.63 12.16 -5.70
CA GLY A 356 31.19 12.69 -4.45
C GLY A 356 30.67 14.08 -4.12
#